data_AF-A0A7V2IBB2-F1
#
_entry.id   AF-A0A7V2IBB2-F1
#
_cell.length_a   1.000
_cell.length_b   1.000
_cell.length_c   1.000
_cell.angle_alpha   90.00
_cell.angle_beta   90.00
_cell.angle_gamma   90.00
#
_symmetry.space_group_name_H-M   'P 1'
#
loop_
_entity.id
_entity.type
_entity.pdbx_description
1 polymer ?
#
loop_
_entity_poly.entity_id
_entity_poly.type
_entity_poly.pdbx_seq_one_letter_code
_entity_poly.pdbx_strand_id
1 'polypeptide(L)'
;MTGRDAGRAAGRTAVRRVAALACALGVALAVGAPGARPWLPATPAAQAQGPRAPLRNVAPEQVVQRIAYCRGEYRLWMANGEERRYPELNLRFKTDATPFGPERGRPVLLPAGMRGDRGQVIFSSLDDLKRFLVERCEEGER
;
A
#
# COMPACT_ATOMS: atom_id res chain seq x y z
N MET A 1 -14.64 -38.07 -72.49
CA MET A 1 -13.91 -37.92 -71.21
C MET A 1 -14.58 -38.83 -70.18
N THR A 2 -13.90 -39.91 -69.80
CA THR A 2 -14.35 -40.92 -68.82
C THR A 2 -13.18 -41.20 -67.86
N GLY A 3 -13.50 -41.47 -66.58
CA GLY A 3 -12.56 -41.95 -65.53
C GLY A 3 -12.82 -41.27 -64.17
N ARG A 4 -13.42 -41.99 -63.18
CA ARG A 4 -12.83 -42.58 -61.93
C ARG A 4 -12.39 -41.52 -60.90
N ASP A 5 -12.58 -41.61 -59.58
CA ASP A 5 -12.70 -42.69 -58.58
C ASP A 5 -13.46 -42.14 -57.33
N ALA A 6 -14.41 -42.87 -56.74
CA ALA A 6 -14.30 -43.69 -55.52
C ALA A 6 -13.94 -42.95 -54.21
N GLY A 7 -14.95 -42.74 -53.34
CA GLY A 7 -14.82 -42.33 -51.94
C GLY A 7 -15.48 -43.37 -51.02
N ARG A 8 -14.67 -43.98 -50.15
CA ARG A 8 -14.89 -45.20 -49.36
C ARG A 8 -15.63 -44.93 -48.03
N ALA A 9 -16.52 -45.85 -47.69
CA ALA A 9 -17.26 -45.97 -46.43
C ALA A 9 -16.44 -46.59 -45.28
N ALA A 10 -16.79 -46.27 -44.04
CA ALA A 10 -16.73 -47.14 -42.85
C ALA A 10 -17.49 -46.42 -41.71
N GLY A 11 -18.33 -47.02 -40.88
CA GLY A 11 -18.53 -48.42 -40.53
C GLY A 11 -18.77 -48.47 -39.02
N ARG A 12 -20.00 -48.83 -38.62
CA ARG A 12 -20.51 -48.94 -37.24
C ARG A 12 -19.71 -50.01 -36.45
N THR A 13 -19.78 -50.01 -35.12
CA THR A 13 -20.30 -51.13 -34.26
C THR A 13 -20.06 -50.82 -32.77
N ALA A 14 -21.07 -51.11 -31.94
CA ALA A 14 -21.10 -51.00 -30.48
C ALA A 14 -20.26 -52.08 -29.77
N VAL A 15 -20.12 -52.01 -28.42
CA VAL A 15 -20.49 -53.07 -27.44
C VAL A 15 -19.79 -52.93 -26.06
N ARG A 16 -20.65 -52.94 -25.02
CA ARG A 16 -20.57 -53.46 -23.62
C ARG A 16 -19.66 -52.87 -22.51
N ARG A 17 -20.29 -52.87 -21.32
CA ARG A 17 -19.89 -52.48 -19.96
C ARG A 17 -19.07 -53.57 -19.25
N VAL A 18 -18.14 -53.20 -18.35
CA VAL A 18 -17.77 -53.97 -17.13
C VAL A 18 -17.40 -52.99 -16.00
N ALA A 19 -17.87 -53.28 -14.78
CA ALA A 19 -17.69 -52.51 -13.56
C ALA A 19 -16.54 -53.06 -12.70
N ALA A 20 -15.94 -52.23 -11.83
CA ALA A 20 -15.36 -52.66 -10.55
C ALA A 20 -15.12 -51.46 -9.60
N LEU A 21 -15.61 -51.60 -8.36
CA LEU A 21 -15.30 -50.77 -7.18
C LEU A 21 -13.91 -51.12 -6.60
N ALA A 22 -13.23 -50.15 -5.98
CA ALA A 22 -12.31 -50.42 -4.87
C ALA A 22 -12.18 -49.20 -3.93
N CYS A 23 -12.44 -49.43 -2.64
CA CYS A 23 -12.22 -48.54 -1.49
C CYS A 23 -10.73 -48.31 -1.20
N ALA A 24 -10.37 -47.12 -0.70
CA ALA A 24 -9.37 -46.98 0.37
C ALA A 24 -9.49 -45.60 1.04
N LEU A 25 -9.77 -45.63 2.35
CA LEU A 25 -9.67 -44.52 3.29
C LEU A 25 -8.24 -43.98 3.35
N GLY A 26 -8.09 -42.65 3.34
CA GLY A 26 -6.87 -41.96 3.72
C GLY A 26 -7.20 -40.76 4.59
N VAL A 27 -7.19 -40.94 5.91
CA VAL A 27 -7.24 -39.82 6.88
C VAL A 27 -5.84 -39.22 6.92
N ALA A 28 -5.66 -38.04 6.33
CA ALA A 28 -4.45 -37.24 6.49
C ALA A 28 -4.67 -36.24 7.63
N LEU A 29 -4.08 -36.52 8.80
CA LEU A 29 -3.89 -35.54 9.85
C LEU A 29 -2.88 -34.51 9.37
N ALA A 30 -3.36 -33.36 8.88
CA ALA A 30 -2.52 -32.21 8.64
C ALA A 30 -2.15 -31.57 9.99
N VAL A 31 -0.99 -31.94 10.50
CA VAL A 31 -0.30 -31.21 11.57
C VAL A 31 -0.08 -29.78 11.06
N GLY A 32 -0.81 -28.82 11.61
CA GLY A 32 -0.63 -27.41 11.31
C GLY A 32 0.75 -26.94 11.78
N ALA A 33 1.64 -26.61 10.85
CA ALA A 33 2.85 -25.88 11.17
C ALA A 33 2.47 -24.41 11.48
N PRO A 34 2.75 -23.87 12.68
CA PRO A 34 2.58 -22.45 12.94
C PRO A 34 3.76 -21.71 12.32
N GLY A 35 3.52 -20.80 11.37
CA GLY A 35 4.59 -19.86 10.99
C GLY A 35 4.59 -19.25 9.59
N ALA A 36 3.65 -19.58 8.70
CA ALA A 36 3.56 -18.89 7.41
C ALA A 36 2.18 -18.28 7.26
N ARG A 37 2.04 -16.98 7.53
CA ARG A 37 0.94 -16.20 6.94
C ARG A 37 1.39 -15.92 5.50
N PRO A 38 0.87 -16.62 4.48
CA PRO A 38 1.18 -16.25 3.11
C PRO A 38 0.70 -14.82 2.89
N TRP A 39 1.52 -14.02 2.22
CA TRP A 39 1.15 -12.72 1.71
C TRP A 39 -0.14 -12.90 0.91
N LEU A 40 -1.27 -12.46 1.48
CA LEU A 40 -2.55 -12.53 0.79
C LEU A 40 -2.42 -11.70 -0.49
N PRO A 41 -2.90 -12.19 -1.65
CA PRO A 41 -2.94 -11.39 -2.85
C PRO A 41 -3.72 -10.12 -2.55
N ALA A 42 -3.18 -8.97 -2.94
CA ALA A 42 -3.85 -7.69 -2.80
C ALA A 42 -5.25 -7.81 -3.42
N THR A 43 -6.29 -7.51 -2.65
CA THR A 43 -7.63 -7.37 -3.20
C THR A 43 -7.62 -6.23 -4.24
N PRO A 44 -8.34 -6.34 -5.37
CA PRO A 44 -8.37 -5.31 -6.42
C PRO A 44 -8.88 -3.92 -5.98
N ALA A 45 -9.18 -3.71 -4.70
CA ALA A 45 -9.60 -2.44 -4.14
C ALA A 45 -8.43 -1.55 -3.66
N ALA A 46 -7.20 -1.82 -4.10
CA ALA A 46 -6.18 -0.78 -4.13
C ALA A 46 -6.57 0.22 -5.22
N GLN A 47 -7.45 1.17 -4.88
CA GLN A 47 -7.73 2.31 -5.74
C GLN A 47 -6.38 2.97 -6.04
N ALA A 48 -5.94 2.84 -7.30
CA ALA A 48 -4.81 3.61 -7.78
C ALA A 48 -5.17 5.08 -7.57
N GLN A 49 -4.52 5.73 -6.59
CA GLN A 49 -4.49 7.19 -6.59
C GLN A 49 -3.97 7.59 -7.98
N GLY A 50 -4.73 8.43 -8.69
CA GLY A 50 -4.31 8.96 -9.99
C GLY A 50 -2.91 9.61 -9.91
N PRO A 51 -2.33 10.01 -11.05
CA PRO A 51 -0.95 10.50 -11.12
C PRO A 51 -0.68 11.53 -10.02
N ARG A 52 0.23 11.15 -9.10
CA ARG A 52 0.57 11.98 -7.96
C ARG A 52 1.44 13.14 -8.44
N ALA A 53 1.05 14.37 -8.11
CA ALA A 53 1.88 15.54 -8.37
C ALA A 53 3.25 15.40 -7.66
N PRO A 54 4.38 15.72 -8.32
CA PRO A 54 5.70 15.70 -7.70
C PRO A 54 5.76 16.64 -6.49
N LEU A 55 6.46 16.23 -5.43
CA LEU A 55 6.53 17.00 -4.17
C LEU A 55 7.78 17.90 -4.05
N ARG A 56 8.50 18.14 -5.14
CA ARG A 56 9.73 18.95 -5.14
C ARG A 56 9.46 20.45 -5.23
N ASN A 57 8.38 20.82 -5.92
CA ASN A 57 8.00 22.22 -6.21
C ASN A 57 6.68 22.58 -5.51
N VAL A 58 6.62 22.35 -4.20
CA VAL A 58 5.47 22.71 -3.37
C VAL A 58 5.62 24.10 -2.77
N ALA A 59 4.50 24.70 -2.37
CA ALA A 59 4.50 26.02 -1.77
C ALA A 59 5.17 26.02 -0.37
N PRO A 60 5.75 27.15 0.10
CA PRO A 60 6.44 27.21 1.39
C PRO A 60 5.57 26.80 2.59
N GLU A 61 4.26 27.06 2.54
CA GLU A 61 3.27 26.64 3.52
C GLU A 61 3.03 25.12 3.58
N GLN A 62 3.67 24.36 2.69
CA GLN A 62 3.65 22.89 2.68
C GLN A 62 4.99 22.29 3.13
N VAL A 63 6.07 23.06 3.19
CA VAL A 63 7.38 22.56 3.58
C VAL A 63 7.54 22.64 5.09
N VAL A 64 7.84 21.51 5.74
CA VAL A 64 8.02 21.42 7.19
C VAL A 64 9.48 21.66 7.54
N GLN A 65 9.74 22.52 8.53
CA GLN A 65 11.07 22.83 9.06
C GLN A 65 11.39 22.07 10.36
N ARG A 66 10.38 21.85 11.20
CA ARG A 66 10.52 21.17 12.50
C ARG A 66 9.21 20.50 12.90
N ILE A 67 9.30 19.38 13.61
CA ILE A 67 8.16 18.68 14.20
C ILE A 67 8.45 18.40 15.67
N ALA A 68 7.57 18.85 16.57
CA ALA A 68 7.61 18.49 17.97
C ALA A 68 6.35 17.69 18.34
N TYR A 69 6.53 16.66 19.15
CA TYR A 69 5.45 15.94 19.81
C TYR A 69 5.48 16.26 21.31
N CYS A 70 4.31 16.61 21.86
CA CYS A 70 4.10 16.78 23.29
C CYS A 70 2.65 16.40 23.62
N ARG A 71 2.47 15.49 24.60
CA ARG A 71 1.17 15.17 25.23
C ARG A 71 0.00 14.99 24.26
N GLY A 72 0.19 14.19 23.21
CA GLY A 72 -0.89 13.87 22.27
C GLY A 72 -1.13 14.92 21.19
N GLU A 73 -0.23 15.89 21.02
CA GLU A 73 -0.28 16.88 19.95
C GLU A 73 1.06 16.94 19.21
N TYR A 74 0.98 17.04 17.88
CA TYR A 74 2.10 17.39 17.00
C TYR A 74 2.03 18.86 16.61
N ARG A 75 3.17 19.53 16.72
CA ARG A 75 3.39 20.92 16.27
C ARG A 75 4.38 20.95 15.13
N LEU A 76 3.99 21.56 14.03
CA LEU A 76 4.76 21.66 12.80
C LEU A 76 5.07 23.13 12.53
N TRP A 77 6.35 23.45 12.38
CA TRP A 77 6.76 24.77 11.92
C TRP A 77 7.02 24.70 10.42
N MET A 78 6.33 25.54 9.65
CA MET A 78 6.34 25.54 8.20
C MET A 78 7.38 26.54 7.65
N ALA A 79 7.78 26.40 6.38
CA ALA A 79 8.78 27.27 5.76
C ALA A 79 8.30 28.72 5.56
N ASN A 80 6.99 28.95 5.52
CA ASN A 80 6.40 30.29 5.53
C ASN A 80 6.33 30.94 6.93
N GLY A 81 6.82 30.25 7.98
CA GLY A 81 6.78 30.74 9.36
C GLY A 81 5.49 30.41 10.13
N GLU A 82 4.50 29.78 9.50
CA GLU A 82 3.29 29.34 10.19
C GLU A 82 3.56 28.13 11.09
N GLU A 83 2.83 28.05 12.21
CA GLU A 83 2.72 26.85 13.02
C GLU A 83 1.41 26.12 12.72
N ARG A 84 1.48 24.79 12.55
CA ARG A 84 0.29 23.93 12.44
C ARG A 84 0.27 22.90 13.55
N ARG A 85 -0.93 22.62 14.06
CA ARG A 85 -1.16 21.67 15.15
C ARG A 85 -2.06 20.54 14.70
N TYR A 86 -1.71 19.33 15.12
CA TYR A 86 -2.50 18.14 14.85
C TYR A 86 -2.59 17.28 16.11
N PRO A 87 -3.79 16.83 16.51
CA PRO A 87 -3.92 15.75 17.48
C PRO A 87 -3.14 14.50 17.03
N GLU A 88 -2.66 13.70 17.97
CA GLU A 88 -1.75 12.57 17.72
C GLU A 88 -2.27 11.62 16.62
N LEU A 89 -3.55 11.29 16.65
CA LEU A 89 -4.16 10.34 15.71
C LEU A 89 -4.52 10.97 14.35
N ASN A 90 -4.36 12.28 14.22
CA ASN A 90 -4.70 13.04 13.03
C ASN A 90 -3.51 13.33 12.11
N LEU A 91 -2.28 13.09 12.57
CA LEU A 91 -1.07 13.23 11.75
C LEU A 91 -0.49 11.87 11.37
N ARG A 92 -0.14 11.70 10.09
CA ARG A 92 0.51 10.48 9.58
C ARG A 92 1.89 10.78 9.04
N PHE A 93 2.87 9.93 9.36
CA PHE A 93 4.20 9.99 8.78
C PHE A 93 4.34 8.96 7.67
N LYS A 94 4.90 9.39 6.54
CA LYS A 94 5.15 8.54 5.36
C LYS A 94 6.55 8.79 4.82
N THR A 95 7.13 7.81 4.15
CA THR A 95 8.39 7.95 3.42
C THR A 95 8.14 7.71 1.93
N ASP A 96 8.69 8.56 1.08
CA ASP A 96 8.67 8.43 -0.38
C ASP A 96 10.05 8.79 -0.93
N ALA A 97 10.86 7.78 -1.20
CA ALA A 97 12.22 7.92 -1.74
C ALA A 97 12.25 7.95 -3.28
N THR A 98 11.09 7.99 -3.94
CA THR A 98 10.99 8.00 -5.40
C THR A 98 11.32 9.38 -5.99
N PRO A 99 11.51 9.49 -7.31
CA PRO A 99 11.66 10.80 -7.96
C PRO A 99 10.49 11.77 -7.73
N PHE A 100 9.28 11.25 -7.46
CA PHE A 100 8.07 12.04 -7.17
C PHE A 100 7.96 12.49 -5.71
N GLY A 101 8.76 11.88 -4.83
CA GLY A 101 8.87 12.24 -3.43
C GLY A 101 9.47 13.63 -3.20
N PRO A 102 9.48 14.08 -1.95
CA PRO A 102 10.05 15.37 -1.58
C PRO A 102 11.58 15.37 -1.73
N GLU A 103 12.16 16.56 -1.72
CA GLU A 103 13.62 16.69 -1.63
C GLU A 103 14.13 16.28 -0.23
N ARG A 104 15.38 15.82 -0.18
CA ARG A 104 16.05 15.51 1.09
C ARG A 104 16.10 16.74 1.98
N GLY A 105 15.76 16.55 3.26
CA GLY A 105 15.70 17.65 4.22
C GLY A 105 14.56 18.65 3.97
N ARG A 106 13.63 18.37 3.05
CA ARG A 106 12.44 19.20 2.81
C ARG A 106 11.15 18.38 2.91
N PRO A 107 10.78 17.88 4.11
CA PRO A 107 9.55 17.11 4.27
C PRO A 107 8.33 17.95 3.89
N VAL A 108 7.32 17.31 3.31
CA VAL A 108 6.13 17.99 2.80
C VAL A 108 4.89 17.55 3.55
N LEU A 109 4.14 18.53 4.06
CA LEU A 109 2.81 18.36 4.64
C LEU A 109 1.74 18.44 3.53
N LEU A 110 0.90 17.42 3.47
CA LEU A 110 -0.31 17.42 2.65
C LEU A 110 -1.54 17.30 3.54
N PRO A 111 -2.64 18.00 3.20
CA PRO A 111 -3.92 17.80 3.88
C PRO A 111 -4.40 16.36 3.67
N ALA A 112 -5.07 15.83 4.67
CA ALA A 112 -5.73 14.53 4.60
C ALA A 112 -7.20 14.67 5.01
N GLY A 113 -8.09 13.97 4.29
CA GLY A 113 -9.52 14.05 4.54
C GLY A 113 -10.15 15.38 4.14
N MET A 114 -11.46 15.50 4.41
CA MET A 114 -12.27 16.64 3.94
C MET A 114 -12.36 17.81 4.92
N ARG A 115 -12.09 17.59 6.21
CA ARG A 115 -12.31 18.59 7.27
C ARG A 115 -11.08 19.45 7.59
N GLY A 116 -9.93 19.16 6.97
CA GLY A 116 -8.68 19.88 7.22
C GLY A 116 -8.01 19.60 8.57
N ASP A 117 -8.60 18.73 9.39
CA ASP A 117 -8.11 18.38 10.72
C ASP A 117 -7.06 17.26 10.71
N ARG A 118 -6.85 16.61 9.57
CA ARG A 118 -5.87 15.54 9.38
C ARG A 118 -4.80 15.94 8.38
N GLY A 119 -3.59 15.47 8.62
CA GLY A 119 -2.42 15.74 7.79
C GLY A 119 -1.58 14.51 7.56
N GLN A 120 -0.77 14.56 6.51
CA GLN A 120 0.31 13.60 6.31
C GLN A 120 1.61 14.33 5.99
N VAL A 121 2.67 14.05 6.76
CA VAL A 121 4.02 14.52 6.45
C VAL A 121 4.76 13.42 5.73
N ILE A 122 5.38 13.79 4.62
CA ILE A 122 6.08 12.88 3.73
C ILE A 122 7.54 13.26 3.76
N PHE A 123 8.38 12.29 4.13
CA PHE A 123 9.82 12.40 4.19
C PHE A 123 10.45 11.74 2.97
N SER A 124 11.64 12.21 2.58
CA SER A 124 12.41 11.58 1.50
C SER A 124 13.12 10.29 1.97
N SER A 125 13.30 10.13 3.30
CA SER A 125 14.02 9.03 3.92
C SER A 125 13.65 8.85 5.40
N LEU A 126 14.02 7.70 5.97
CA LEU A 126 13.90 7.47 7.41
C LEU A 126 14.85 8.36 8.24
N ASP A 127 16.00 8.75 7.67
CA ASP A 127 16.94 9.65 8.32
C ASP A 127 16.34 11.05 8.49
N ASP A 128 15.62 11.54 7.47
CA ASP A 128 14.87 12.79 7.59
C ASP A 128 13.80 12.69 8.70
N LEU A 129 13.04 11.59 8.74
CA LEU A 129 12.02 11.38 9.78
C LEU A 129 12.63 11.47 11.19
N LYS A 130 13.73 10.76 11.43
CA LYS A 130 14.42 10.75 12.73
C LYS A 130 15.01 12.10 13.12
N ARG A 131 15.45 12.90 12.15
CA ARG A 131 16.04 14.23 12.39
C ARG A 131 14.99 15.29 12.70
N PHE A 132 13.82 15.23 12.04
CA PHE A 132 12.81 16.27 12.15
C PHE A 132 11.85 16.09 13.31
N LEU A 133 11.56 14.85 13.70
CA LEU A 133 10.61 14.53 14.76
C LEU A 133 11.32 14.45 16.11
N VAL A 134 10.97 15.37 17.01
CA VAL A 134 11.48 15.38 18.39
C VAL A 134 10.35 15.30 19.39
N GLU A 135 10.59 14.64 20.51
CA GLU A 135 9.70 14.66 21.66
C GLU A 135 10.13 15.79 22.60
N ARG A 136 9.31 16.84 22.70
CA ARG A 136 9.58 18.04 23.51
C ARG A 136 8.31 18.87 23.67
N CYS A 137 8.07 19.33 24.90
CA CYS A 137 7.10 20.39 25.19
C CYS A 137 7.80 21.75 25.18
N GLU A 138 7.14 22.78 24.66
CA GLU A 138 7.68 24.14 24.68
C GLU A 138 7.43 24.80 26.04
N GLU A 139 8.24 25.79 26.41
CA GLU A 139 8.12 26.46 27.71
C GLU A 139 6.75 27.11 27.90
N GLY A 140 6.14 26.89 29.07
CA GLY A 140 4.82 27.43 29.43
C GLY A 140 3.65 26.49 29.20
N GLU A 141 3.87 25.35 28.56
CA GLU A 141 2.88 24.28 28.44
C GLU A 141 2.90 23.45 29.74
N ARG A 142 2.09 23.83 30.75
CA ARG A 142 1.91 23.05 32.00
C ARG A 142 0.67 22.18 31.94
#